data_AF-A0A0A9XE39-F1
#
_entry.id   AF-A0A0A9XE39-F1
#
_cell.length_a   1.000
_cell.length_b   1.000
_cell.length_c   1.000
_cell.angle_alpha   90.00
_cell.angle_beta   90.00
_cell.angle_gamma   90.00
#
_symmetry.space_group_name_H-M   'P 1'
#
loop_
_entity.id
_entity.type
_entity.pdbx_description
1 polymer ?
#
loop_
_entity_poly.entity_id
_entity_poly.type
_entity_poly.pdbx_seq_one_letter_code
_entity_poly.pdbx_strand_id
1 'polypeptide(L)'
;MAHFICLTLLVFAGFHVTYSIHRNLKYYTTIHASELKHHIVKRGLKESNHPFNKIREVNFRTHGRDFRLILTPRKGVLHSNFQAYTVDGDGREHPVAVDHENFYEGRLFGEKSSHASVHLDNDGIMTASIQLPDETYHVEPSWRHLPELGNETMITYKASDVKLSWHGTKTSPCAYVKEGAHLEDDPEDELDDEEYSEAEDGPRARAKRQADQYEYTPTKTRCPLLLVADYRFYQEMGNSNTKITINYLISLIDRVHKIYNDTIWQDRAESEGFKGMGFVIKKIVVHSEPTRVRGGENHYNMVREKWDVRNLLENTSKTGTPSISTPASVPPGTTTVRG
;
A
#
# COMPACT_ATOMS: atom_id res chain seq x y z
N MET A 1 27.49 69.83 12.36
CA MET A 1 27.91 68.46 12.00
C MET A 1 26.75 67.53 12.31
N ALA A 2 26.06 67.10 11.26
CA ALA A 2 24.88 66.24 11.36
C ALA A 2 25.34 64.78 11.38
N HIS A 3 25.00 64.05 12.45
CA HIS A 3 25.18 62.60 12.49
C HIS A 3 23.83 61.92 12.25
N PHE A 4 23.77 61.28 11.08
CA PHE A 4 22.75 60.34 10.63
C PHE A 4 22.54 59.22 11.65
N ILE A 5 21.31 59.07 12.15
CA ILE A 5 20.87 57.82 12.80
C ILE A 5 20.18 57.00 11.72
N CYS A 6 20.86 55.95 11.31
CA CYS A 6 20.45 54.99 10.30
C CYS A 6 19.24 54.18 10.80
N LEU A 7 18.12 54.30 10.08
CA LEU A 7 16.90 53.54 10.32
C LEU A 7 17.10 52.11 9.80
N THR A 8 17.41 51.15 10.68
CA THR A 8 17.47 49.73 10.32
C THR A 8 16.04 49.18 10.20
N LEU A 9 15.52 49.21 8.97
CA LEU A 9 14.36 48.42 8.55
C LEU A 9 14.71 46.93 8.65
N LEU A 10 14.31 46.29 9.74
CA LEU A 10 14.24 44.84 9.89
C LEU A 10 13.18 44.31 8.92
N VAL A 11 13.59 43.98 7.70
CA VAL A 11 12.80 43.16 6.79
C VAL A 11 12.74 41.76 7.39
N PHE A 12 11.67 41.47 8.13
CA PHE A 12 11.26 40.10 8.42
C PHE A 12 10.89 39.46 7.08
N ALA A 13 11.88 38.90 6.40
CA ALA A 13 11.64 37.90 5.37
C ALA A 13 11.06 36.68 6.11
N GLY A 14 9.73 36.62 6.19
CA GLY A 14 9.02 35.41 6.54
C GLY A 14 9.48 34.33 5.58
N PHE A 15 10.30 33.39 6.07
CA PHE A 15 10.49 32.11 5.43
C PHE A 15 9.15 31.39 5.50
N HIS A 16 8.26 31.70 4.56
CA HIS A 16 7.18 30.79 4.23
C HIS A 16 7.85 29.52 3.71
N VAL A 17 7.71 28.44 4.49
CA VAL A 17 7.97 27.08 4.04
C VAL A 17 6.90 26.75 3.00
N THR A 18 6.99 27.36 1.82
CA THR A 18 6.41 26.80 0.60
C THR A 18 7.41 25.77 0.13
N TYR A 19 7.03 24.50 -0.04
CA TYR A 19 7.71 23.46 -0.85
C TYR A 19 7.58 22.05 -0.24
N SER A 20 6.41 21.41 -0.39
CA SER A 20 6.38 19.94 -0.30
C SER A 20 5.54 19.35 -1.44
N ILE A 21 4.26 19.68 -1.52
CA ILE A 21 3.36 19.02 -2.49
C ILE A 21 3.62 19.44 -3.95
N HIS A 22 3.94 20.70 -4.22
CA HIS A 22 4.19 21.20 -5.57
C HIS A 22 5.42 20.59 -6.26
N ARG A 23 6.32 19.97 -5.47
CA ARG A 23 7.44 19.20 -6.03
C ARG A 23 6.96 17.93 -6.71
N ASN A 24 5.90 17.32 -6.18
CA ASN A 24 5.41 16.01 -6.60
C ASN A 24 4.14 16.11 -7.45
N LEU A 25 3.41 17.23 -7.41
CA LEU A 25 2.19 17.44 -8.20
C LEU A 25 2.30 18.69 -9.08
N LYS A 26 1.77 18.59 -10.31
CA LYS A 26 1.56 19.73 -11.22
C LYS A 26 0.37 20.57 -10.75
N TYR A 27 -0.73 19.92 -10.41
CA TYR A 27 -1.97 20.55 -10.00
C TYR A 27 -2.71 19.69 -8.97
N TYR A 28 -3.42 20.35 -8.05
CA TYR A 28 -4.33 19.74 -7.10
C TYR A 28 -5.42 20.76 -6.72
N THR A 29 -6.52 20.26 -6.18
CA THR A 29 -7.57 21.06 -5.55
C THR A 29 -7.76 20.59 -4.11
N THR A 30 -8.38 21.43 -3.29
CA THR A 30 -8.77 21.08 -1.92
C THR A 30 -10.28 20.97 -1.82
N ILE A 31 -10.75 20.11 -0.92
CA ILE A 31 -12.17 19.93 -0.59
C ILE A 31 -12.28 19.81 0.92
N HIS A 32 -13.18 20.56 1.54
CA HIS A 32 -13.48 20.43 2.96
C HIS A 32 -14.47 19.27 3.20
N ALA A 33 -14.37 18.58 4.34
CA ALA A 33 -15.25 17.45 4.68
C ALA A 33 -16.74 17.82 4.63
N SER A 34 -17.09 19.05 5.01
CA SER A 34 -18.48 19.56 4.94
C SER A 34 -19.03 19.71 3.51
N GLU A 35 -18.18 19.75 2.49
CA GLU A 35 -18.58 19.79 1.08
C GLU A 35 -18.96 18.40 0.54
N LEU A 36 -18.55 17.33 1.23
CA LEU A 36 -18.93 15.96 0.87
C LEU A 36 -20.37 15.68 1.29
N LYS A 37 -21.29 15.76 0.32
CA LYS A 37 -22.68 15.35 0.54
C LYS A 37 -22.79 13.84 0.40
N HIS A 38 -22.89 13.15 1.52
CA HIS A 38 -23.11 11.71 1.51
C HIS A 38 -24.46 11.34 2.11
N HIS A 39 -25.16 10.40 1.50
CA HIS A 39 -26.42 9.89 2.01
C HIS A 39 -26.56 8.39 1.73
N ILE A 40 -27.31 7.71 2.60
CA ILE A 40 -27.62 6.30 2.41
C ILE A 40 -28.83 6.23 1.49
N VAL A 41 -28.64 5.72 0.28
CA VAL A 41 -29.69 5.62 -0.75
C VAL A 41 -30.55 4.38 -0.51
N LYS A 42 -29.94 3.29 -0.06
CA LYS A 42 -30.65 2.02 0.15
C LYS A 42 -30.09 1.29 1.36
N ARG A 43 -31.00 0.84 2.23
CA ARG A 43 -30.72 -0.09 3.32
C ARG A 43 -31.74 -1.22 3.26
N GLY A 44 -31.26 -2.45 3.12
CA GLY A 44 -32.12 -3.64 3.10
C GLY A 44 -32.87 -3.78 4.42
N LEU A 45 -34.17 -4.14 4.35
CA LEU A 45 -35.02 -4.37 5.52
C LEU A 45 -34.53 -5.55 6.37
N LYS A 46 -33.87 -6.53 5.74
CA LYS A 46 -33.15 -7.61 6.39
C LYS A 46 -31.67 -7.48 6.07
N GLU A 47 -30.83 -7.62 7.07
CA GLU A 47 -29.39 -7.68 6.88
C GLU A 47 -29.06 -8.91 6.04
N SER A 48 -28.31 -8.71 4.96
CA SER A 48 -27.96 -9.80 4.05
C SER A 48 -26.58 -9.56 3.47
N ASN A 49 -25.94 -10.64 3.05
CA ASN A 49 -24.62 -10.57 2.42
C ASN A 49 -24.62 -10.05 0.99
N HIS A 50 -25.78 -9.66 0.44
CA HIS A 50 -25.88 -9.17 -0.93
C HIS A 50 -25.19 -7.80 -1.09
N PRO A 51 -24.37 -7.57 -2.14
CA PRO A 51 -23.65 -6.30 -2.35
C PRO A 51 -24.57 -5.06 -2.32
N PHE A 52 -25.74 -5.15 -2.97
CA PHE A 52 -26.74 -4.07 -3.00
C PHE A 52 -27.69 -4.01 -1.79
N ASN A 53 -27.31 -4.61 -0.65
CA ASN A 53 -28.08 -4.50 0.59
C ASN A 53 -27.89 -3.11 1.24
N LYS A 54 -26.66 -2.56 1.20
CA LYS A 54 -26.33 -1.21 1.63
C LYS A 54 -25.76 -0.46 0.42
N ILE A 55 -26.41 0.63 0.01
CA ILE A 55 -25.90 1.53 -1.05
C ILE A 55 -25.75 2.92 -0.45
N ARG A 56 -24.54 3.46 -0.56
CA ARG A 56 -24.20 4.83 -0.16
C ARG A 56 -23.91 5.65 -1.41
N GLU A 57 -24.35 6.90 -1.41
CA GLU A 57 -24.00 7.86 -2.45
C GLU A 57 -23.13 8.96 -1.84
N VAL A 58 -22.07 9.34 -2.55
CA VAL A 58 -21.18 10.43 -2.17
C VAL A 58 -21.04 11.39 -3.34
N ASN A 59 -21.36 12.66 -3.08
CA ASN A 59 -21.38 13.73 -4.07
C ASN A 59 -20.38 14.82 -3.68
N PHE A 60 -19.53 15.20 -4.63
CA PHE A 60 -18.55 16.27 -4.46
C PHE A 60 -18.13 16.82 -5.82
N ARG A 61 -17.56 18.03 -5.83
CA ARG A 61 -17.06 18.66 -7.04
C ARG A 61 -15.55 18.82 -6.95
N THR A 62 -14.85 18.45 -8.01
CA THR A 62 -13.42 18.69 -8.09
C THR A 62 -12.91 18.76 -9.52
N HIS A 63 -11.80 19.47 -9.76
CA HIS A 63 -11.23 19.65 -11.11
C HIS A 63 -12.27 20.13 -12.14
N GLY A 64 -13.19 21.00 -11.68
CA GLY A 64 -14.29 21.51 -12.51
C GLY A 64 -15.44 20.54 -12.79
N ARG A 65 -15.35 19.28 -12.36
CA ARG A 65 -16.30 18.18 -12.62
C ARG A 65 -17.06 17.76 -11.37
N ASP A 66 -18.33 17.45 -11.52
CA ASP A 66 -19.16 16.86 -10.46
C ASP A 66 -18.99 15.33 -10.43
N PHE A 67 -18.75 14.80 -9.23
CA PHE A 67 -18.63 13.37 -8.96
C PHE A 67 -19.84 12.92 -8.14
N ARG A 68 -20.51 11.89 -8.64
CA ARG A 68 -21.61 11.19 -7.96
C ARG A 68 -21.27 9.71 -7.88
N LEU A 69 -20.66 9.31 -6.77
CA LEU A 69 -20.22 7.94 -6.56
C LEU A 69 -21.36 7.10 -6.00
N ILE A 70 -21.60 5.94 -6.60
CA ILE A 70 -22.52 4.92 -6.07
C ILE A 70 -21.67 3.81 -5.46
N LEU A 71 -21.75 3.67 -4.15
CA LEU A 71 -20.86 2.88 -3.32
C LEU A 71 -21.60 1.72 -2.65
N THR A 72 -20.92 0.58 -2.55
CA THR A 72 -21.34 -0.60 -1.78
C THR A 72 -20.21 -1.02 -0.85
N PRO A 73 -20.51 -1.51 0.38
CA PRO A 73 -19.46 -1.98 1.29
C PRO A 73 -18.59 -3.04 0.63
N ARG A 74 -17.27 -2.86 0.72
CA ARG A 74 -16.33 -3.75 0.06
C ARG A 74 -16.15 -5.05 0.84
N LYS A 75 -16.05 -6.15 0.11
CA LYS A 75 -15.81 -7.48 0.66
C LYS A 75 -14.54 -8.08 0.08
N GLY A 76 -13.91 -8.99 0.83
CA GLY A 76 -12.87 -9.88 0.31
C GLY A 76 -11.43 -9.37 0.37
N VAL A 77 -11.18 -8.15 0.87
CA VAL A 77 -9.80 -7.65 1.11
C VAL A 77 -9.25 -8.20 2.42
N LEU A 78 -10.10 -8.32 3.45
CA LEU A 78 -9.72 -8.84 4.75
C LEU A 78 -10.01 -10.35 4.81
N HIS A 79 -9.07 -11.10 5.37
CA HIS A 79 -9.24 -12.53 5.63
C HIS A 79 -10.31 -12.75 6.72
N SER A 80 -10.98 -13.91 6.71
CA SER A 80 -12.02 -14.24 7.72
C SER A 80 -11.51 -14.19 9.16
N ASN A 81 -10.25 -14.59 9.36
CA ASN A 81 -9.53 -14.54 10.63
C ASN A 81 -8.59 -13.33 10.70
N PHE A 82 -8.99 -12.18 10.16
CA PHE A 82 -8.19 -10.96 10.20
C PHE A 82 -7.91 -10.53 11.65
N GLN A 83 -6.68 -10.09 11.90
CA GLN A 83 -6.25 -9.57 13.20
C GLN A 83 -5.43 -8.30 13.02
N ALA A 84 -5.60 -7.32 13.90
CA ALA A 84 -4.79 -6.11 13.94
C ALA A 84 -4.23 -5.90 15.35
N TYR A 85 -2.95 -5.53 15.42
CA TYR A 85 -2.24 -5.31 16.67
C TYR A 85 -1.40 -4.03 16.60
N THR A 86 -1.26 -3.37 17.74
CA THR A 86 -0.21 -2.39 17.97
C THR A 86 0.87 -2.99 18.86
N VAL A 87 2.13 -2.62 18.61
CA VAL A 87 3.31 -3.14 19.31
C VAL A 87 4.07 -1.98 19.93
N ASP A 88 4.42 -2.12 21.21
CA ASP A 88 5.22 -1.15 21.97
C ASP A 88 6.74 -1.39 21.77
N GLY A 89 7.58 -0.52 22.34
CA GLY A 89 9.03 -0.60 22.18
C GLY A 89 9.68 -1.84 22.85
N ASP A 90 8.94 -2.51 23.73
CA ASP A 90 9.33 -3.77 24.39
C ASP A 90 8.82 -5.01 23.63
N GLY A 91 8.05 -4.83 22.55
CA GLY A 91 7.52 -5.91 21.71
C GLY A 91 6.17 -6.48 22.17
N ARG A 92 5.45 -5.83 23.08
CA ARG A 92 4.14 -6.32 23.55
C ARG A 92 3.03 -5.98 22.56
N GLU A 93 2.29 -7.00 22.11
CA GLU A 93 1.14 -6.83 21.22
C GLU A 93 -0.14 -6.45 21.98
N HIS A 94 -0.84 -5.43 21.51
CA HIS A 94 -2.18 -5.03 21.99
C HIS A 94 -3.18 -5.09 20.82
N PRO A 95 -4.30 -5.80 20.95
CA PRO A 95 -5.28 -5.94 19.86
C PRO A 95 -5.98 -4.62 19.57
N VAL A 96 -6.27 -4.37 18.29
CA VAL A 96 -6.96 -3.16 17.81
C VAL A 96 -8.20 -3.57 17.02
N ALA A 97 -9.35 -3.00 17.37
CA ALA A 97 -10.58 -3.20 16.61
C ALA A 97 -10.54 -2.38 15.31
N VAL A 98 -10.90 -3.00 14.19
CA VAL A 98 -10.98 -2.36 12.88
C VAL A 98 -12.44 -2.36 12.42
N ASP A 99 -12.93 -1.22 11.99
CA ASP A 99 -14.26 -1.10 11.43
C ASP A 99 -14.23 -1.46 9.94
N HIS A 100 -14.79 -2.62 9.61
CA HIS A 100 -14.81 -3.14 8.24
C HIS A 100 -15.88 -2.45 7.38
N GLU A 101 -16.83 -1.71 7.96
CA GLU A 101 -17.95 -1.09 7.23
C GLU A 101 -17.61 0.25 6.58
N ASN A 102 -16.40 0.76 6.81
CA ASN A 102 -15.94 2.06 6.29
C ASN A 102 -15.17 1.96 4.97
N PHE A 103 -15.00 0.76 4.43
CA PHE A 103 -14.40 0.51 3.12
C PHE A 103 -15.47 0.18 2.09
N TYR A 104 -15.40 0.85 0.95
CA TYR A 104 -16.40 0.78 -0.10
C TYR A 104 -15.73 0.56 -1.46
N GLU A 105 -16.45 -0.15 -2.32
CA GLU A 105 -16.19 -0.19 -3.75
C GLU A 105 -17.40 0.41 -4.49
N GLY A 106 -17.18 0.93 -5.68
CA GLY A 106 -18.27 1.53 -6.43
C GLY A 106 -17.88 1.99 -7.82
N ARG A 107 -18.70 2.88 -8.36
CA ARG A 107 -18.56 3.45 -9.69
C ARG A 107 -19.05 4.89 -9.72
N LEU A 108 -18.60 5.64 -10.71
CA LEU A 108 -19.13 6.97 -11.01
C LEU A 108 -20.45 6.85 -11.77
N PHE A 109 -21.49 7.54 -11.29
CA PHE A 109 -22.80 7.56 -11.95
C PHE A 109 -22.68 8.16 -13.36
N GLY A 110 -23.32 7.51 -14.34
CA GLY A 110 -23.29 7.91 -15.75
C GLY A 110 -22.09 7.35 -16.53
N GLU A 111 -21.05 6.86 -15.86
CA GLU A 111 -19.88 6.27 -16.52
C GLU A 111 -19.98 4.75 -16.65
N LYS A 112 -19.89 4.24 -17.88
CA LYS A 112 -20.04 2.80 -18.18
C LYS A 112 -18.89 1.97 -17.63
N SER A 113 -17.67 2.48 -17.75
CA SER A 113 -16.45 1.81 -17.32
C SER A 113 -15.73 2.69 -16.30
N SER A 114 -16.18 2.61 -15.05
CA SER A 114 -15.53 3.29 -13.93
C SER A 114 -15.46 2.38 -12.72
N HIS A 115 -14.44 2.60 -11.90
CA HIS A 115 -14.28 1.91 -10.63
C HIS A 115 -13.85 2.93 -9.59
N ALA A 116 -14.35 2.78 -8.37
CA ALA A 116 -13.94 3.57 -7.23
C ALA A 116 -13.62 2.66 -6.05
N SER A 117 -12.46 2.83 -5.46
CA SER A 117 -12.13 2.33 -4.12
C SER A 117 -12.17 3.52 -3.17
N VAL A 118 -12.96 3.42 -2.11
CA VAL A 118 -13.24 4.53 -1.20
C VAL A 118 -13.18 4.06 0.25
N HIS A 119 -12.39 4.75 1.06
CA HIS A 119 -12.45 4.67 2.52
C HIS A 119 -13.01 5.98 3.05
N LEU A 120 -14.04 5.90 3.89
CA LEU A 120 -14.68 7.08 4.49
C LEU A 120 -14.66 6.93 6.01
N ASP A 121 -13.90 7.78 6.69
CA ASP A 121 -13.84 7.77 8.15
C ASP A 121 -15.10 8.41 8.77
N ASN A 122 -15.27 8.20 10.07
CA ASN A 122 -16.38 8.70 10.86
C ASN A 122 -16.44 10.24 10.89
N ASP A 123 -15.29 10.90 10.73
CA ASP A 123 -15.16 12.36 10.68
C ASP A 123 -15.49 12.94 9.29
N GLY A 124 -15.93 12.10 8.35
CA GLY A 124 -16.29 12.52 6.99
C GLY A 124 -15.09 12.69 6.06
N ILE A 125 -13.87 12.38 6.51
CA ILE A 125 -12.68 12.40 5.65
C ILE A 125 -12.67 11.19 4.73
N MET A 126 -12.55 11.46 3.43
CA MET A 126 -12.55 10.46 2.38
C MET A 126 -11.14 10.24 1.84
N THR A 127 -10.75 8.99 1.68
CA THR A 127 -9.63 8.58 0.83
C THR A 127 -10.20 7.79 -0.33
N ALA A 128 -9.88 8.16 -1.56
CA ALA A 128 -10.47 7.51 -2.72
C ALA A 128 -9.49 7.40 -3.89
N SER A 129 -9.67 6.35 -4.69
CA SER A 129 -9.10 6.18 -6.01
C SER A 129 -10.23 5.89 -6.98
N ILE A 130 -10.45 6.78 -7.94
CA ILE A 130 -11.56 6.73 -8.89
C ILE A 130 -10.96 6.59 -10.28
N GLN A 131 -10.99 5.37 -10.82
CA GLN A 131 -10.55 5.08 -12.17
C GLN A 131 -11.69 5.34 -13.17
N LEU A 132 -11.43 6.20 -14.13
CA LEU A 132 -12.22 6.42 -15.34
C LEU A 132 -11.45 5.88 -16.55
N PRO A 133 -12.07 5.80 -17.75
CA PRO A 133 -11.39 5.28 -18.94
C PRO A 133 -10.15 6.07 -19.36
N ASP A 134 -10.17 7.38 -19.12
CA ASP A 134 -9.17 8.35 -19.58
C ASP A 134 -8.25 8.88 -18.46
N GLU A 135 -8.67 8.77 -17.21
CA GLU A 135 -7.98 9.40 -16.08
C GLU A 135 -8.27 8.67 -14.76
N THR A 136 -7.34 8.78 -13.80
CA THR A 136 -7.58 8.35 -12.42
C THR A 136 -7.51 9.55 -11.48
N TYR A 137 -8.55 9.71 -10.66
CA TYR A 137 -8.61 10.74 -9.63
C TYR A 137 -8.28 10.14 -8.27
N HIS A 138 -7.43 10.81 -7.52
CA HIS A 138 -7.07 10.47 -6.16
C HIS A 138 -7.61 11.52 -5.20
N VAL A 139 -8.14 11.06 -4.07
CA VAL A 139 -8.54 11.89 -2.94
C VAL A 139 -7.78 11.39 -1.72
N GLU A 140 -7.07 12.29 -1.05
CA GLU A 140 -6.32 11.97 0.16
C GLU A 140 -6.53 13.05 1.24
N PRO A 141 -6.43 12.70 2.53
CA PRO A 141 -6.35 13.67 3.60
C PRO A 141 -5.21 14.68 3.33
N SER A 142 -5.50 15.96 3.51
CA SER A 142 -4.54 17.03 3.17
C SER A 142 -3.41 17.18 4.18
N TRP A 143 -3.60 16.76 5.45
CA TRP A 143 -2.66 17.00 6.56
C TRP A 143 -1.22 16.53 6.29
N ARG A 144 -1.00 15.52 5.44
CA ARG A 144 0.34 15.06 5.04
C ARG A 144 1.09 16.04 4.14
N HIS A 145 0.32 16.83 3.41
CA HIS A 145 0.83 17.66 2.31
C HIS A 145 0.70 19.15 2.60
N LEU A 146 -0.33 19.52 3.37
CA LEU A 146 -0.78 20.87 3.70
C LEU A 146 -1.17 20.94 5.19
N PRO A 147 -0.20 20.84 6.13
CA PRO A 147 -0.48 20.81 7.56
C PRO A 147 -1.21 22.07 8.06
N GLU A 148 -1.09 23.19 7.36
CA GLU A 148 -1.76 24.45 7.65
C GLU A 148 -3.29 24.42 7.51
N LEU A 149 -3.83 23.46 6.75
CA LEU A 149 -5.28 23.33 6.54
C LEU A 149 -5.97 22.43 7.58
N GLY A 150 -5.19 21.80 8.47
CA GLY A 150 -5.71 20.92 9.52
C GLY A 150 -6.20 19.56 9.01
N ASN A 151 -7.08 18.93 9.80
CA ASN A 151 -7.50 17.54 9.59
C ASN A 151 -8.85 17.39 8.88
N GLU A 152 -9.53 18.50 8.56
CA GLU A 152 -10.89 18.50 8.00
C GLU A 152 -10.90 18.65 6.47
N THR A 153 -9.73 18.79 5.85
CA THR A 153 -9.58 19.01 4.40
C THR A 153 -8.91 17.83 3.71
N MET A 154 -9.27 17.63 2.45
CA MET A 154 -8.68 16.65 1.55
C MET A 154 -8.05 17.36 0.35
N ILE A 155 -7.01 16.78 -0.21
CA ILE A 155 -6.51 17.11 -1.53
C ILE A 155 -7.10 16.17 -2.56
N THR A 156 -7.31 16.68 -3.78
CA THR A 156 -7.61 15.81 -4.91
C THR A 156 -6.74 16.16 -6.11
N TYR A 157 -6.28 15.13 -6.81
CA TYR A 157 -5.36 15.28 -7.95
C TYR A 157 -5.58 14.15 -8.95
N LYS A 158 -5.13 14.39 -10.18
CA LYS A 158 -5.15 13.38 -11.24
C LYS A 158 -3.86 12.57 -11.25
N ALA A 159 -3.92 11.33 -11.71
CA ALA A 159 -2.72 10.53 -11.90
C ALA A 159 -1.75 11.22 -12.89
N SER A 160 -2.27 11.88 -13.93
CA SER A 160 -1.48 12.66 -14.90
C SER A 160 -0.79 13.91 -14.33
N ASP A 161 -1.25 14.40 -13.17
CA ASP A 161 -0.65 15.53 -12.46
C ASP A 161 0.56 15.12 -11.61
N VAL A 162 0.79 13.81 -11.40
CA VAL A 162 1.92 13.32 -10.61
C VAL A 162 3.24 13.50 -11.37
N LYS A 163 4.19 14.19 -10.74
CA LYS A 163 5.58 14.34 -11.22
C LYS A 163 6.38 13.14 -10.75
N LEU A 164 6.52 12.16 -11.63
CA LEU A 164 7.27 10.94 -11.34
C LEU A 164 8.77 11.25 -11.38
N SER A 165 9.52 10.79 -10.37
CA SER A 165 10.95 11.08 -10.21
C SER A 165 11.83 10.50 -11.32
N TRP A 166 11.29 9.59 -12.13
CA TRP A 166 11.97 8.96 -13.27
C TRP A 166 11.57 9.56 -14.63
N HIS A 167 10.68 10.56 -14.68
CA HIS A 167 10.45 11.29 -15.92
C HIS A 167 11.74 12.03 -16.31
N GLY A 168 12.38 11.58 -17.39
CA GLY A 168 13.64 12.13 -17.89
C GLY A 168 14.89 11.31 -17.52
N THR A 169 14.76 10.20 -16.79
CA THR A 169 15.85 9.24 -16.58
C THR A 169 15.65 8.01 -17.47
N LYS A 170 16.74 7.45 -18.02
CA LYS A 170 16.69 6.19 -18.80
C LYS A 170 16.34 4.97 -17.93
N THR A 171 16.29 5.12 -16.61
CA THR A 171 15.98 4.03 -15.68
C THR A 171 14.47 3.83 -15.55
N SER A 172 14.00 2.63 -15.91
CA SER A 172 12.61 2.24 -15.71
C SER A 172 12.32 1.98 -14.22
N PRO A 173 11.19 2.46 -13.67
CA PRO A 173 10.73 1.98 -12.37
C PRO A 173 10.43 0.48 -12.48
N CYS A 174 10.77 -0.31 -11.44
CA CYS A 174 10.71 -1.78 -11.40
C CYS A 174 11.96 -2.54 -11.87
N ALA A 175 13.15 -1.94 -11.79
CA ALA A 175 14.39 -2.71 -11.84
C ALA A 175 14.46 -3.70 -10.65
N TYR A 176 14.97 -4.91 -10.91
CA TYR A 176 15.22 -5.91 -9.88
C TYR A 176 16.66 -5.77 -9.36
N VAL A 177 16.89 -6.13 -8.10
CA VAL A 177 18.25 -6.21 -7.54
C VAL A 177 18.92 -7.43 -8.17
N LYS A 178 19.93 -7.22 -9.03
CA LYS A 178 20.79 -8.30 -9.52
C LYS A 178 21.62 -8.83 -8.36
N GLU A 179 21.64 -10.14 -8.14
CA GLU A 179 22.51 -10.81 -7.18
C GLU A 179 23.51 -11.72 -7.92
N GLY A 180 24.80 -11.65 -7.57
CA GLY A 180 25.86 -12.50 -8.15
C GLY A 180 26.65 -11.86 -9.30
N ALA A 181 27.39 -12.68 -10.06
CA ALA A 181 28.39 -12.30 -11.07
C ALA A 181 27.87 -11.50 -12.29
N HIS A 182 26.62 -11.06 -12.29
CA HIS A 182 26.03 -10.15 -13.29
C HIS A 182 26.21 -8.66 -12.91
N LEU A 183 27.24 -8.35 -12.13
CA LEU A 183 27.65 -6.99 -11.77
C LEU A 183 28.67 -6.41 -12.77
N GLU A 184 29.20 -7.24 -13.67
CA GLU A 184 30.16 -6.84 -14.71
C GLU A 184 29.51 -6.92 -16.09
N ASP A 185 28.49 -6.11 -16.34
CA ASP A 185 28.10 -5.77 -17.71
C ASP A 185 27.83 -4.25 -17.71
N ASP A 186 28.79 -3.51 -18.29
CA ASP A 186 28.72 -2.07 -18.54
C ASP A 186 27.48 -1.74 -19.41
N PRO A 187 26.87 -0.54 -19.34
CA PRO A 187 25.57 -0.26 -19.93
C PRO A 187 25.64 0.09 -21.44
N GLU A 188 26.67 -0.35 -22.18
CA GLU A 188 26.85 0.04 -23.58
C GLU A 188 26.52 -1.01 -24.64
N ASP A 189 26.21 -2.26 -24.29
CA ASP A 189 25.90 -3.29 -25.30
C ASP A 189 24.42 -3.71 -25.27
N GLU A 190 23.54 -2.81 -25.70
CA GLU A 190 22.35 -3.21 -26.47
C GLU A 190 22.71 -3.03 -27.94
N LEU A 191 23.17 -4.08 -28.64
CA LEU A 191 22.99 -4.28 -30.09
C LEU A 191 23.47 -5.68 -30.54
N ASP A 192 22.55 -6.39 -31.20
CA ASP A 192 22.67 -7.50 -32.15
C ASP A 192 23.27 -8.88 -31.78
N ASP A 193 22.39 -9.85 -32.02
CA ASP A 193 22.57 -11.11 -32.77
C ASP A 193 23.48 -12.25 -32.28
N GLU A 194 22.83 -13.41 -32.34
CA GLU A 194 23.30 -14.79 -32.48
C GLU A 194 24.82 -15.02 -32.58
N GLU A 195 25.42 -15.61 -31.54
CA GLU A 195 26.45 -16.62 -31.75
C GLU A 195 26.47 -17.65 -30.61
N TYR A 196 26.24 -18.90 -30.97
CA TYR A 196 26.45 -20.06 -30.11
C TYR A 196 27.94 -20.18 -29.79
N SER A 197 28.32 -20.17 -28.51
CA SER A 197 29.61 -20.72 -28.10
C SER A 197 29.40 -21.79 -27.02
N GLU A 198 29.84 -22.99 -27.37
CA GLU A 198 29.92 -24.16 -26.51
C GLU A 198 31.01 -23.94 -25.44
N ALA A 199 30.63 -24.00 -24.17
CA ALA A 199 31.57 -24.22 -23.08
C ALA A 199 30.99 -25.28 -22.14
N GLU A 200 31.60 -26.46 -22.19
CA GLU A 200 31.34 -27.57 -21.28
C GLU A 200 31.80 -27.22 -19.86
N ASP A 201 30.88 -27.18 -18.89
CA ASP A 201 31.16 -27.62 -17.51
C ASP A 201 29.85 -28.01 -16.75
N GLY A 202 29.71 -29.31 -16.45
CA GLY A 202 28.91 -29.85 -15.33
C GLY A 202 27.37 -29.92 -15.43
N PRO A 203 26.73 -31.11 -15.29
CA PRO A 203 25.28 -31.21 -15.28
C PRO A 203 24.73 -30.91 -13.89
N ARG A 204 24.33 -29.66 -13.66
CA ARG A 204 23.25 -29.35 -12.71
C ARG A 204 22.11 -28.67 -13.43
N ALA A 205 21.65 -29.31 -14.50
CA ALA A 205 20.33 -29.04 -15.05
C ALA A 205 19.30 -29.38 -13.96
N ARG A 206 18.84 -28.35 -13.24
CA ARG A 206 17.59 -28.43 -12.49
C ARG A 206 16.53 -28.78 -13.53
N ALA A 207 16.11 -30.04 -13.56
CA ALA A 207 15.05 -30.50 -14.45
C ALA A 207 13.84 -29.60 -14.21
N LYS A 208 13.58 -28.71 -15.17
CA LYS A 208 12.33 -27.96 -15.24
C LYS A 208 11.29 -29.07 -15.40
N ARG A 209 10.47 -29.28 -14.37
CA ARG A 209 9.34 -30.22 -14.48
C ARG A 209 8.56 -29.73 -15.69
N GLN A 210 8.60 -30.51 -16.76
CA GLN A 210 7.71 -30.31 -17.89
C GLN A 210 6.32 -30.45 -17.26
N ALA A 211 5.62 -29.33 -17.12
CA ALA A 211 4.22 -29.39 -16.82
C ALA A 211 3.59 -30.04 -18.04
N ASP A 212 3.22 -31.32 -17.92
CA ASP A 212 2.26 -31.93 -18.82
C ASP A 212 1.11 -30.94 -19.02
N GLN A 213 0.54 -30.93 -20.22
CA GLN A 213 -0.55 -30.05 -20.66
C GLN A 213 -1.79 -30.21 -19.76
N TYR A 214 -1.69 -29.69 -18.55
CA TYR A 214 -2.70 -29.70 -17.51
C TYR A 214 -3.38 -28.34 -17.62
N GLU A 215 -4.68 -28.38 -17.87
CA GLU A 215 -5.55 -27.22 -17.83
C GLU A 215 -5.56 -26.69 -16.39
N TYR A 216 -4.56 -25.86 -16.07
CA TYR A 216 -4.30 -25.37 -14.73
C TYR A 216 -5.37 -24.33 -14.37
N THR A 217 -6.46 -24.78 -13.76
CA THR A 217 -7.38 -23.90 -13.05
C THR A 217 -6.77 -23.59 -11.67
N PRO A 218 -6.32 -22.35 -11.40
CA PRO A 218 -5.71 -22.05 -10.12
C PRO A 218 -6.77 -22.16 -9.01
N THR A 219 -6.66 -23.16 -8.13
CA THR A 219 -7.59 -23.35 -7.01
C THR A 219 -7.27 -22.42 -5.82
N LYS A 220 -6.06 -21.87 -5.78
CA LYS A 220 -5.57 -20.95 -4.74
C LYS A 220 -5.15 -19.62 -5.36
N THR A 221 -6.11 -18.71 -5.51
CA THR A 221 -5.90 -17.41 -6.16
C THR A 221 -5.68 -16.25 -5.18
N ARG A 222 -5.64 -16.52 -3.86
CA ARG A 222 -5.54 -15.49 -2.81
C ARG A 222 -4.31 -15.72 -1.95
N CYS A 223 -3.38 -14.75 -1.97
CA CYS A 223 -2.19 -14.74 -1.14
C CYS A 223 -2.48 -13.99 0.18
N PRO A 224 -2.43 -14.66 1.34
CA PRO A 224 -2.61 -14.02 2.63
C PRO A 224 -1.37 -13.22 3.04
N LEU A 225 -1.54 -11.93 3.35
CA LEU A 225 -0.47 -11.02 3.73
C LEU A 225 -0.44 -10.75 5.24
N LEU A 226 0.77 -10.70 5.79
CA LEU A 226 1.09 -10.01 7.03
C LEU A 226 1.63 -8.63 6.66
N LEU A 227 0.96 -7.56 7.09
CA LEU A 227 1.45 -6.20 6.90
C LEU A 227 2.06 -5.70 8.20
N VAL A 228 3.23 -5.08 8.09
CA VAL A 228 3.95 -4.51 9.23
C VAL A 228 4.23 -3.04 8.93
N ALA A 229 3.73 -2.15 9.76
CA ALA A 229 4.13 -0.74 9.79
C ALA A 229 5.16 -0.56 10.89
N ASP A 230 6.36 -0.10 10.52
CA ASP A 230 7.36 0.35 11.48
C ASP A 230 6.94 1.69 12.12
N TYR A 231 7.71 2.10 13.12
CA TYR A 231 7.48 3.32 13.88
C TYR A 231 7.52 4.56 12.99
N ARG A 232 8.42 4.59 12.00
CA ARG A 232 8.52 5.71 11.06
C ARG A 232 7.26 5.81 10.20
N PHE A 233 6.75 4.69 9.69
CA PHE A 233 5.51 4.66 8.94
C PHE A 233 4.32 5.06 9.82
N TYR A 234 4.28 4.61 11.06
CA TYR A 234 3.27 5.02 12.05
C TYR A 234 3.27 6.55 12.26
N GLN A 235 4.45 7.17 12.40
CA GLN A 235 4.56 8.62 12.54
C GLN A 235 4.17 9.37 11.27
N GLU A 236 4.84 9.07 10.15
CA GLU A 236 4.77 9.87 8.93
C GLU A 236 3.49 9.62 8.12
N MET A 237 3.07 8.35 8.01
CA MET A 237 1.89 7.96 7.23
C MET A 237 0.64 7.84 8.09
N GLY A 238 0.81 7.48 9.36
CA GLY A 238 -0.26 7.29 10.33
C GLY A 238 -0.61 8.51 11.16
N ASN A 239 0.15 9.60 11.08
CA ASN A 239 0.04 10.75 11.99
C ASN A 239 0.14 10.34 13.48
N SER A 240 0.97 9.35 13.79
CA SER A 240 1.05 8.73 15.12
C SER A 240 -0.32 8.22 15.62
N ASN A 241 -1.17 7.73 14.72
CA ASN A 241 -2.47 7.17 15.06
C ASN A 241 -2.65 5.78 14.42
N THR A 242 -2.84 4.78 15.27
CA THR A 242 -2.89 3.38 14.87
C THR A 242 -4.06 3.09 13.93
N LYS A 243 -5.24 3.70 14.16
CA LYS A 243 -6.42 3.52 13.31
C LYS A 243 -6.16 4.08 11.92
N ILE A 244 -5.57 5.28 11.83
CA ILE A 244 -5.22 5.91 10.55
C ILE A 244 -4.20 5.05 9.80
N THR A 245 -3.16 4.55 10.48
CA THR A 245 -2.15 3.65 9.88
C THR A 245 -2.78 2.38 9.30
N ILE A 246 -3.62 1.70 10.09
CA ILE A 246 -4.29 0.47 9.66
C ILE A 246 -5.18 0.73 8.45
N ASN A 247 -6.01 1.77 8.50
CA ASN A 247 -6.93 2.11 7.42
C ASN A 247 -6.19 2.48 6.13
N TYR A 248 -5.06 3.16 6.25
CA TYR A 248 -4.18 3.45 5.13
C TYR A 248 -3.63 2.17 4.48
N LEU A 249 -3.11 1.22 5.29
CA LEU A 249 -2.59 -0.06 4.79
C LEU A 249 -3.66 -0.89 4.09
N ILE A 250 -4.88 -0.96 4.66
CA ILE A 250 -6.00 -1.67 4.06
C ILE A 250 -6.32 -1.05 2.69
N SER A 251 -6.47 0.27 2.63
CA SER A 251 -6.76 1.02 1.38
C SER A 251 -5.66 0.86 0.34
N LEU A 252 -4.41 0.71 0.76
CA LEU A 252 -3.28 0.49 -0.14
C LEU A 252 -3.34 -0.90 -0.78
N ILE A 253 -3.45 -1.96 0.02
CA ILE A 253 -3.49 -3.34 -0.50
C ILE A 253 -4.74 -3.56 -1.34
N ASP A 254 -5.83 -2.92 -0.98
CA ASP A 254 -7.09 -2.91 -1.71
C ASP A 254 -6.95 -2.42 -3.17
N ARG A 255 -6.19 -1.34 -3.39
CA ARG A 255 -5.85 -0.82 -4.73
C ARG A 255 -4.91 -1.76 -5.48
N VAL A 256 -3.90 -2.30 -4.80
CA VAL A 256 -2.96 -3.27 -5.39
C VAL A 256 -3.68 -4.56 -5.79
N HIS A 257 -4.60 -5.04 -4.96
CA HIS A 257 -5.39 -6.24 -5.23
C HIS A 257 -6.16 -6.12 -6.55
N LYS A 258 -6.74 -4.95 -6.83
CA LYS A 258 -7.48 -4.71 -8.07
C LYS A 258 -6.59 -4.93 -9.29
N ILE A 259 -5.37 -4.36 -9.27
CA ILE A 259 -4.40 -4.52 -10.36
C ILE A 259 -4.14 -6.01 -10.61
N TYR A 260 -3.72 -6.75 -9.59
CA TYR A 260 -3.39 -8.18 -9.73
C TYR A 260 -4.58 -9.05 -10.14
N ASN A 261 -5.79 -8.68 -9.69
CA ASN A 261 -7.00 -9.43 -9.98
C ASN A 261 -7.46 -9.24 -11.43
N ASP A 262 -7.23 -8.05 -11.99
CA ASP A 262 -7.56 -7.74 -13.38
C ASP A 262 -6.45 -8.16 -14.36
N THR A 263 -5.21 -8.29 -13.89
CA THR A 263 -4.10 -8.75 -14.73
C THR A 263 -4.37 -10.15 -15.26
N ILE A 264 -4.19 -10.31 -16.57
CA ILE A 264 -4.20 -11.59 -17.26
C ILE A 264 -2.74 -12.07 -17.34
N TRP A 265 -2.45 -13.19 -16.70
CA TRP A 265 -1.14 -13.82 -16.64
C TRP A 265 -1.03 -14.86 -17.75
N GLN A 266 -0.08 -14.68 -18.67
CA GLN A 266 0.13 -15.56 -19.82
C GLN A 266 1.61 -15.96 -19.91
N ASP A 267 1.88 -17.26 -20.04
CA ASP A 267 3.24 -17.78 -20.26
C ASP A 267 3.66 -17.71 -21.73
N ARG A 268 2.70 -17.73 -22.67
CA ARG A 268 2.92 -17.66 -24.12
C ARG A 268 1.81 -16.82 -24.76
N ALA A 269 2.13 -16.12 -25.84
CA ALA A 269 1.19 -15.25 -26.55
C ALA A 269 -0.05 -15.98 -27.09
N GLU A 270 0.02 -17.31 -27.28
CA GLU A 270 -1.07 -18.15 -27.77
C GLU A 270 -1.93 -18.76 -26.66
N SER A 271 -1.58 -18.57 -25.38
CA SER A 271 -2.36 -19.08 -24.25
C SER A 271 -3.42 -18.07 -23.81
N GLU A 272 -4.64 -18.53 -23.53
CA GLU A 272 -5.74 -17.67 -23.03
C GLU A 272 -5.37 -16.97 -21.70
N GLY A 273 -4.38 -17.51 -20.96
CA GLY A 273 -3.91 -16.98 -19.69
C GLY A 273 -4.88 -17.21 -18.53
N PHE A 274 -4.47 -16.85 -17.33
CA PHE A 274 -5.32 -16.90 -16.15
C PHE A 274 -5.43 -15.53 -15.49
N LYS A 275 -6.57 -15.27 -14.85
CA LYS A 275 -6.86 -14.00 -14.16
C LYS A 275 -7.37 -14.24 -12.76
N GLY A 276 -7.58 -13.16 -12.02
CA GLY A 276 -8.21 -13.22 -10.72
C GLY A 276 -7.24 -13.63 -9.61
N MET A 277 -5.94 -13.42 -9.79
CA MET A 277 -4.96 -13.53 -8.69
C MET A 277 -5.07 -12.32 -7.77
N GLY A 278 -4.82 -12.49 -6.48
CA GLY A 278 -4.99 -11.37 -5.56
C GLY A 278 -4.50 -11.62 -4.16
N PHE A 279 -4.76 -10.66 -3.29
CA PHE A 279 -4.29 -10.66 -1.92
C PHE A 279 -5.47 -10.63 -0.95
N VAL A 280 -5.24 -11.17 0.24
CA VAL A 280 -6.11 -10.96 1.40
C VAL A 280 -5.23 -10.57 2.58
N ILE A 281 -5.67 -9.63 3.40
CA ILE A 281 -4.93 -9.20 4.58
C ILE A 281 -5.28 -10.13 5.73
N LYS A 282 -4.29 -10.85 6.26
CA LYS A 282 -4.47 -11.79 7.37
C LYS A 282 -4.15 -11.18 8.72
N LYS A 283 -3.04 -10.42 8.82
CA LYS A 283 -2.65 -9.75 10.06
C LYS A 283 -2.03 -8.39 9.73
N ILE A 284 -2.33 -7.37 10.53
CA ILE A 284 -1.64 -6.07 10.51
C ILE A 284 -0.96 -5.87 11.86
N VAL A 285 0.29 -5.44 11.84
CA VAL A 285 1.08 -5.08 13.01
C VAL A 285 1.56 -3.64 12.83
N VAL A 286 1.29 -2.79 13.81
CA VAL A 286 1.74 -1.39 13.82
C VAL A 286 2.63 -1.15 15.03
N HIS A 287 3.91 -0.86 14.79
CA HIS A 287 4.82 -0.44 15.85
C HIS A 287 4.52 1.01 16.23
N SER A 288 4.04 1.19 17.46
CA SER A 288 3.74 2.51 18.05
C SER A 288 4.97 3.20 18.63
N GLU A 289 6.04 2.45 18.84
CA GLU A 289 7.32 2.91 19.37
C GLU A 289 8.48 2.22 18.64
N PRO A 290 9.69 2.83 18.63
CA PRO A 290 10.87 2.17 18.10
C PRO A 290 11.30 1.02 19.03
N THR A 291 11.72 -0.09 18.43
CA THR A 291 12.18 -1.25 19.19
C THR A 291 13.49 -0.95 19.90
N ARG A 292 13.53 -1.23 21.21
CA ARG A 292 14.72 -1.06 22.04
C ARG A 292 15.70 -2.20 21.77
N VAL A 293 16.89 -1.87 21.26
CA VAL A 293 17.95 -2.84 20.97
C VAL A 293 19.06 -2.78 22.01
N ARG A 294 19.66 -3.93 22.32
CA ARG A 294 20.88 -4.01 23.13
C ARG A 294 22.10 -3.81 22.23
N GLY A 295 23.24 -3.43 22.82
CA GLY A 295 24.46 -3.15 22.06
C GLY A 295 24.89 -4.33 21.17
N GLY A 296 25.01 -4.08 19.87
CA GLY A 296 25.43 -5.06 18.86
C GLY A 296 24.30 -5.75 18.09
N GLU A 297 23.04 -5.60 18.53
CA GLU A 297 21.87 -6.12 17.82
C GLU A 297 21.26 -5.06 16.90
N ASN A 298 20.73 -5.50 15.76
CA ASN A 298 19.99 -4.67 14.83
C ASN A 298 18.54 -5.15 14.74
N HIS A 299 17.60 -4.21 14.73
CA HIS A 299 16.18 -4.51 14.53
C HIS A 299 15.61 -3.56 13.47
N TYR A 300 14.76 -4.06 12.57
CA TYR A 300 14.22 -3.25 11.47
C TYR A 300 13.48 -1.99 11.97
N ASN A 301 12.79 -2.11 13.10
CA ASN A 301 12.04 -1.04 13.76
C ASN A 301 12.87 -0.22 14.79
N MET A 302 14.21 -0.31 14.80
CA MET A 302 15.02 0.53 15.69
C MET A 302 15.14 1.97 15.16
N VAL A 303 15.45 2.93 16.04
CA VAL A 303 15.69 4.32 15.63
C VAL A 303 16.91 4.37 14.69
N ARG A 304 16.67 4.76 13.44
CA ARG A 304 17.70 4.93 12.43
C ARG A 304 17.23 5.91 11.36
N GLU A 305 18.13 6.78 10.91
CA GLU A 305 17.80 7.79 9.89
C GLU A 305 17.61 7.17 8.50
N LYS A 306 18.53 6.27 8.12
CA LYS A 306 18.52 5.59 6.82
C LYS A 306 18.98 4.15 6.92
N TRP A 307 18.25 3.28 6.23
CA TRP A 307 18.63 1.90 5.98
C TRP A 307 19.15 1.75 4.55
N ASP A 308 20.12 0.88 4.37
CA ASP A 308 20.33 0.24 3.07
C ASP A 308 19.19 -0.77 2.83
N VAL A 309 18.64 -0.78 1.61
CA VAL A 309 17.40 -1.53 1.30
C VAL A 309 17.61 -3.03 1.48
N ARG A 310 18.75 -3.56 1.05
CA ARG A 310 19.07 -4.99 1.19
C ARG A 310 19.16 -5.38 2.67
N ASN A 311 19.92 -4.61 3.44
CA ASN A 311 20.08 -4.85 4.88
C ASN A 311 18.76 -4.73 5.65
N LEU A 312 17.86 -3.84 5.25
CA LEU A 312 16.53 -3.72 5.85
C LEU A 312 15.68 -4.96 5.58
N LEU A 313 15.68 -5.46 4.34
CA LEU A 313 14.93 -6.66 3.96
C LEU A 313 15.43 -7.90 4.68
N GLU A 314 16.74 -8.05 4.82
CA GLU A 314 17.33 -9.14 5.59
C GLU A 314 16.97 -9.07 7.08
N ASN A 315 17.08 -7.88 7.71
CA ASN A 315 16.71 -7.71 9.11
C ASN A 315 15.21 -7.92 9.33
N THR A 316 14.36 -7.41 8.45
CA THR A 316 12.90 -7.61 8.52
C THR A 316 12.56 -9.09 8.38
N SER A 317 13.24 -9.83 7.51
CA SER A 317 13.01 -11.27 7.36
C SER A 317 13.42 -12.04 8.62
N LYS A 318 14.54 -11.66 9.26
CA LYS A 318 15.07 -12.28 10.48
C LYS A 318 14.23 -12.00 11.73
N THR A 319 13.66 -10.80 11.84
CA THR A 319 13.06 -10.30 13.10
C THR A 319 11.58 -9.91 12.99
N GLY A 320 11.04 -9.77 11.78
CA GLY A 320 9.65 -9.39 11.51
C GLY A 320 8.68 -10.58 11.38
N THR A 321 9.18 -11.81 11.37
CA THR A 321 8.32 -12.99 11.51
C THR A 321 8.11 -13.27 13.00
N PRO A 322 6.88 -13.16 13.53
CA PRO A 322 6.61 -13.71 14.85
C PRO A 322 6.95 -15.19 14.79
N SER A 323 7.75 -15.68 15.73
CA SER A 323 8.04 -17.10 15.86
C SER A 323 6.69 -17.82 15.88
N ILE A 324 6.40 -18.55 14.81
CA ILE A 324 5.36 -19.56 14.83
C ILE A 324 5.85 -20.51 15.91
N SER A 325 5.25 -20.44 17.10
CA SER A 325 5.49 -21.41 18.15
C SER A 325 5.13 -22.78 17.56
N THR A 326 6.14 -23.52 17.15
CA THR A 326 6.01 -24.93 16.81
C THR A 326 5.39 -25.59 18.04
N PRO A 327 4.28 -26.35 17.92
CA PRO A 327 3.77 -27.08 19.07
C PRO A 327 4.91 -27.95 19.58
N ALA A 328 5.23 -27.84 20.87
CA ALA A 328 6.22 -28.68 21.51
C ALA A 328 5.94 -30.13 21.15
N SER A 329 6.92 -30.78 20.54
CA SER A 329 6.92 -32.22 20.32
C SER A 329 6.64 -32.91 21.66
N VAL A 330 5.49 -33.58 21.76
CA VAL A 330 5.14 -34.44 22.89
C VAL A 330 6.23 -35.51 23.01
N PRO A 331 6.87 -35.68 24.19
CA PRO A 331 7.87 -36.73 24.35
C PRO A 331 7.19 -38.11 24.25
N PRO A 332 7.88 -39.12 23.70
CA PRO A 332 7.31 -40.45 23.55
C PRO A 332 6.99 -41.03 24.93
N GLY A 333 5.71 -41.35 25.14
CA GLY A 333 5.21 -41.97 26.35
C GLY A 333 5.86 -43.33 26.58
N THR A 334 6.30 -43.54 27.82
CA THR A 334 6.87 -44.80 28.29
C THR A 334 5.74 -45.83 28.40
N THR A 335 5.66 -46.75 27.44
CA THR A 335 4.78 -47.92 27.53
C THR A 335 5.24 -48.80 28.69
N THR A 336 4.55 -48.72 29.82
CA THR A 336 4.72 -49.66 30.92
C THR A 336 3.85 -50.87 30.62
N VAL A 337 4.47 -51.96 30.17
CA VAL A 337 3.81 -53.27 30.05
C VAL A 337 3.58 -53.79 31.47
N ARG A 338 2.31 -53.88 31.90
CA ARG A 338 1.92 -54.70 33.05
C ARG A 338 1.62 -56.11 32.54
N GLY A 339 2.39 -57.07 33.05
CA GLY A 339 1.98 -58.48 33.12
C GLY A 339 1.06 -58.74 34.30
#